data_AF-A0A8H4AU89-F1
#
_entry.id   AF-A0A8H4AU89-F1
#
_cell.length_a   1.000
_cell.length_b   1.000
_cell.length_c   1.000
_cell.angle_alpha   90.00
_cell.angle_beta   90.00
_cell.angle_gamma   90.00
#
_symmetry.space_group_name_H-M   'P 1'
#
loop_
_entity.id
_entity.type
_entity.pdbx_description
1 polymer ?
#
loop_
_entity_poly.entity_id
_entity_poly.type
_entity_poly.pdbx_seq_one_letter_code
_entity_poly.pdbx_strand_id
1 'polypeptide(L)'
;MSFRPVSDRTKEAFFKLFHAGHGPASAYHTYMEEIQLKHENDEEVLADRAICPNRHDIYYLHKKFLDQIVGARNGKDMFSRLAKEIEEFNINDKGCAWMQLYIAPTNLDPGQPFILVIITNLMKRCHSLQQAGELHLMGADL
;
A
#
# COMPACT_ATOMS: atom_id res chain seq x y z
N MET A 1 -24.62 -12.53 19.87
CA MET A 1 -24.71 -11.28 19.09
C MET A 1 -23.95 -11.49 17.79
N SER A 2 -24.65 -11.49 16.66
CA SER A 2 -24.01 -11.58 15.34
C SER A 2 -23.52 -10.20 14.97
N PHE A 3 -22.21 -10.00 14.83
CA PHE A 3 -21.69 -8.75 14.33
C PHE A 3 -22.13 -8.57 12.87
N ARG A 4 -22.82 -7.46 12.57
CA ARG A 4 -23.21 -7.15 11.19
C ARG A 4 -21.94 -6.94 10.36
N PRO A 5 -21.82 -7.59 9.19
CA PRO A 5 -20.66 -7.41 8.32
C PRO A 5 -20.70 -6.05 7.64
N VAL A 6 -19.53 -5.56 7.21
CA VAL A 6 -19.40 -4.38 6.35
C VAL A 6 -20.19 -4.62 5.06
N SER A 7 -21.03 -3.66 4.67
CA SER A 7 -21.84 -3.76 3.45
C SER A 7 -20.97 -3.75 2.20
N ASP A 8 -21.42 -4.36 1.11
CA ASP A 8 -20.66 -4.37 -0.14
C ASP A 8 -20.52 -2.97 -0.74
N ARG A 9 -21.54 -2.13 -0.60
CA ARG A 9 -21.49 -0.71 -0.96
C ARG A 9 -20.36 0.03 -0.25
N THR A 10 -20.21 -0.21 1.06
CA THR A 10 -19.13 0.40 1.84
C THR A 10 -17.76 -0.15 1.40
N LYS A 11 -17.63 -1.46 1.16
CA LYS A 11 -16.38 -2.04 0.64
C LYS A 11 -15.99 -1.43 -0.71
N GLU A 12 -16.93 -1.27 -1.63
CA GLU A 12 -16.70 -0.66 -2.93
C GLU A 12 -16.23 0.80 -2.81
N ALA A 13 -16.79 1.57 -1.88
CA ALA A 13 -16.32 2.93 -1.61
C ALA A 13 -14.85 2.95 -1.16
N PHE A 14 -14.48 2.05 -0.23
CA PHE A 14 -13.08 1.91 0.19
C PHE A 14 -12.17 1.45 -0.95
N PHE A 15 -12.59 0.50 -1.78
CA PHE A 15 -11.78 0.06 -2.93
C PHE A 15 -11.54 1.18 -3.94
N LYS A 16 -12.52 2.07 -4.17
CA LYS A 16 -12.31 3.27 -5.00
C LYS A 16 -11.24 4.18 -4.41
N LEU A 17 -11.26 4.42 -3.10
CA LEU A 17 -10.24 5.21 -2.42
C LEU A 17 -8.86 4.56 -2.50
N PHE A 18 -8.77 3.23 -2.34
CA PHE A 18 -7.49 2.52 -2.47
C PHE A 18 -6.94 2.56 -3.90
N HIS A 19 -7.80 2.45 -4.92
CA HIS A 19 -7.40 2.66 -6.31
C HIS A 19 -6.91 4.09 -6.58
N ALA A 20 -7.42 5.07 -5.84
CA ALA A 20 -6.93 6.45 -5.88
C ALA A 20 -5.64 6.68 -5.08
N GLY A 21 -5.07 5.64 -4.47
CA GLY A 21 -3.80 5.70 -3.73
C GLY A 21 -3.93 6.01 -2.24
N HIS A 22 -5.15 6.00 -1.67
CA HIS A 22 -5.31 6.15 -0.22
C HIS A 22 -4.86 4.90 0.52
N GLY A 23 -4.08 5.08 1.60
CA GLY A 23 -3.84 4.03 2.58
C GLY A 23 -5.04 3.86 3.53
N PRO A 24 -5.03 2.86 4.43
CA PRO A 24 -6.15 2.56 5.34
C PRO A 24 -6.58 3.77 6.17
N ALA A 25 -5.60 4.49 6.72
CA ALA A 25 -5.87 5.65 7.57
C ALA A 25 -6.47 6.81 6.79
N SER A 26 -5.87 7.23 5.67
CA SER A 26 -6.41 8.33 4.88
C SER A 26 -7.77 7.99 4.28
N ALA A 27 -7.96 6.77 3.78
CA ALA A 27 -9.25 6.31 3.28
C ALA A 27 -10.34 6.35 4.36
N TYR A 28 -10.01 5.94 5.60
CA TYR A 28 -10.95 6.00 6.72
C TYR A 28 -11.41 7.43 6.99
N HIS A 29 -10.49 8.39 7.08
CA HIS A 29 -10.86 9.78 7.37
C HIS A 29 -11.69 10.38 6.24
N THR A 30 -11.25 10.21 4.98
CA THR A 30 -11.99 10.69 3.81
C THR A 30 -13.40 10.11 3.76
N TYR A 31 -13.55 8.80 3.96
CA TYR A 31 -14.87 8.15 3.95
C TYR A 31 -15.77 8.62 5.10
N MET A 32 -15.21 8.79 6.31
CA MET A 32 -15.99 9.22 7.47
C MET A 32 -16.48 10.66 7.32
N GLU A 33 -15.65 11.55 6.78
CA GLU A 33 -16.06 12.93 6.45
C GLU A 33 -17.24 12.93 5.44
N GLU A 34 -17.14 12.11 4.39
CA GLU A 34 -18.23 11.97 3.40
C GLU A 34 -19.53 11.44 4.03
N ILE A 35 -19.45 10.44 4.91
CA ILE A 35 -20.64 9.86 5.58
C ILE A 35 -21.27 10.85 6.55
N GLN A 36 -20.46 11.53 7.37
CA GLN A 36 -20.95 12.54 8.31
C GLN A 36 -21.67 13.69 7.60
N LEU A 37 -21.11 14.18 6.48
CA LEU A 37 -21.73 15.19 5.64
C LEU A 37 -23.05 14.71 5.02
N LYS A 38 -23.07 13.47 4.53
CA LYS A 38 -24.24 12.91 3.83
C LYS A 38 -25.42 12.59 4.76
N HIS A 39 -25.12 12.25 6.01
CA HIS A 39 -26.12 11.83 6.99
C HIS A 39 -26.29 12.85 8.13
N GLU A 40 -25.76 14.06 7.99
CA GLU A 40 -25.91 15.15 8.96
C GLU A 40 -25.54 14.75 10.41
N ASN A 41 -24.53 13.89 10.56
CA ASN A 41 -24.11 13.29 11.84
C ASN A 41 -25.20 12.44 12.56
N ASP A 42 -26.09 11.79 11.82
CA ASP A 42 -27.05 10.82 12.37
C ASP A 42 -26.32 9.71 13.17
N GLU A 43 -26.60 9.64 14.48
CA GLU A 43 -25.95 8.72 15.41
C GLU A 43 -26.27 7.24 15.10
N GLU A 44 -27.46 6.93 14.59
CA GLU A 44 -27.82 5.55 14.24
C GLU A 44 -26.98 5.06 13.06
N VAL A 45 -26.74 5.94 12.07
CA VAL A 45 -25.90 5.64 10.91
C VAL A 45 -24.43 5.50 11.33
N LEU A 46 -23.94 6.38 12.21
CA LEU A 46 -22.57 6.33 12.70
C LEU A 46 -22.28 5.10 13.57
N ALA A 47 -23.30 4.56 14.25
CA ALA A 47 -23.20 3.32 15.02
C ALA A 47 -23.30 2.04 14.16
N ASP A 48 -23.84 2.12 12.94
CA ASP A 48 -24.01 0.96 12.07
C ASP A 48 -22.70 0.56 11.39
N ARG A 49 -22.04 -0.49 11.89
CA ARG A 49 -20.81 -1.06 11.30
C ARG A 49 -20.93 -1.41 9.80
N ALA A 50 -22.13 -1.71 9.31
CA ALA A 50 -22.31 -2.00 7.88
C ALA A 50 -22.04 -0.76 7.00
N ILE A 51 -22.23 0.44 7.57
CA ILE A 51 -22.04 1.75 6.94
C ILE A 51 -20.73 2.37 7.44
N CYS A 52 -20.53 2.42 8.76
CA CYS A 52 -19.37 3.00 9.45
C CYS A 52 -18.49 1.90 10.06
N PRO A 53 -17.70 1.18 9.25
CA PRO A 53 -16.79 0.15 9.73
C PRO A 53 -15.71 0.73 10.63
N ASN A 54 -15.20 -0.08 11.54
CA ASN A 54 -14.09 0.36 12.40
C ASN A 54 -12.76 0.34 11.64
N ARG A 55 -11.72 0.92 12.23
CA ARG A 55 -10.38 0.98 11.61
C ARG A 55 -9.83 -0.40 11.24
N HIS A 56 -10.03 -1.42 12.08
CA HIS A 56 -9.54 -2.78 11.83
C HIS A 56 -10.15 -3.39 10.57
N ASP A 57 -11.44 -3.14 10.33
CA ASP A 57 -12.13 -3.57 9.11
C ASP A 57 -11.47 -2.96 7.86
N ILE A 58 -11.07 -1.70 7.93
CA ILE A 58 -10.43 -0.99 6.82
C ILE A 58 -9.01 -1.50 6.57
N TYR A 59 -8.24 -1.75 7.63
CA TYR A 59 -6.93 -2.41 7.50
C TYR A 59 -7.05 -3.79 6.84
N TYR A 60 -8.05 -4.58 7.23
CA TYR A 60 -8.30 -5.89 6.63
C TYR A 60 -8.73 -5.78 5.16
N LEU A 61 -9.63 -4.84 4.83
CA LEU A 61 -10.04 -4.59 3.45
C LEU A 61 -8.86 -4.15 2.56
N HIS A 62 -8.01 -3.26 3.07
CA HIS A 62 -6.83 -2.82 2.36
C HIS A 62 -5.81 -3.95 2.16
N LYS A 63 -5.59 -4.79 3.17
CA LYS A 63 -4.75 -5.99 3.02
C LYS A 63 -5.29 -6.90 1.92
N LYS A 64 -6.59 -7.21 1.93
CA LYS A 64 -7.23 -8.03 0.90
C LYS A 64 -7.11 -7.41 -0.50
N PHE A 65 -7.27 -6.09 -0.59
CA PHE A 65 -7.08 -5.33 -1.82
C PHE A 65 -5.65 -5.47 -2.37
N LEU A 66 -4.64 -5.30 -1.49
CA LEU A 66 -3.24 -5.49 -1.87
C LEU A 66 -2.94 -6.92 -2.29
N ASP A 67 -3.43 -7.91 -1.54
CA ASP A 67 -3.25 -9.33 -1.87
C ASP A 67 -3.84 -9.66 -3.26
N GLN A 68 -4.96 -9.03 -3.64
CA GLN A 68 -5.57 -9.20 -4.96
C GLN A 68 -4.83 -8.51 -6.11
N ILE A 69 -4.25 -7.34 -5.85
CA ILE A 69 -3.61 -6.52 -6.90
C ILE A 69 -2.14 -6.88 -7.04
N VAL A 70 -1.43 -6.98 -5.93
CA VAL A 70 0.03 -7.15 -5.90
C VAL A 70 0.42 -8.62 -5.67
N GLY A 71 -0.47 -9.42 -5.10
CA GLY A 71 -0.19 -10.79 -4.67
C GLY A 71 0.20 -10.85 -3.19
N ALA A 72 0.43 -12.07 -2.68
CA ALA A 72 0.78 -12.28 -1.28
C ALA A 72 2.03 -11.48 -0.86
N ARG A 73 2.03 -10.95 0.37
CA ARG A 73 3.19 -10.27 0.98
C ARG A 73 4.43 -11.18 0.88
N ASN A 74 5.53 -10.64 0.36
CA ASN A 74 6.79 -11.36 0.11
C ASN A 74 6.62 -12.60 -0.79
N GLY A 75 5.56 -12.65 -1.59
CA GLY A 75 5.30 -13.72 -2.55
C GLY A 75 6.03 -13.47 -3.87
N LYS A 76 6.24 -14.57 -4.62
CA LYS A 76 6.87 -14.52 -5.96
C LYS A 76 6.15 -13.58 -6.92
N ASP A 77 4.82 -13.47 -6.81
CA ASP A 77 4.00 -12.61 -7.68
C ASP A 77 4.29 -11.12 -7.44
N MET A 78 4.42 -10.71 -6.17
CA MET A 78 4.79 -9.34 -5.80
C MET A 78 6.15 -8.97 -6.38
N PHE A 79 7.16 -9.85 -6.23
CA PHE A 79 8.50 -9.62 -6.77
C PHE A 79 8.53 -9.59 -8.30
N SER A 80 7.80 -10.49 -8.93
CA SER A 80 7.67 -10.54 -10.40
C SER A 80 7.04 -9.27 -10.94
N ARG A 81 6.05 -8.72 -10.23
CA ARG A 81 5.44 -7.44 -10.58
C ARG A 81 6.40 -6.27 -10.35
N LEU A 82 7.09 -6.23 -9.21
CA LEU A 82 8.07 -5.18 -8.91
C LEU A 82 9.21 -5.14 -9.94
N ALA A 83 9.67 -6.30 -10.42
CA ALA A 83 10.65 -6.38 -11.50
C ALA A 83 10.16 -5.70 -12.80
N LYS A 84 8.89 -5.92 -13.18
CA LYS A 84 8.27 -5.27 -14.35
C LYS A 84 8.17 -3.76 -14.17
N GLU A 85 7.76 -3.30 -13.00
CA GLU A 85 7.68 -1.86 -12.68
C GLU A 85 9.06 -1.19 -12.77
N ILE A 86 10.14 -1.89 -12.37
CA ILE A 86 11.52 -1.41 -12.52
C ILE A 86 11.93 -1.30 -13.99
N GLU A 87 11.61 -2.30 -14.80
CA GLU A 87 11.86 -2.26 -16.25
C GLU A 87 11.13 -1.08 -16.90
N GLU A 88 9.84 -0.89 -16.60
CA GLU A 88 9.06 0.24 -17.08
C GLU A 88 9.61 1.59 -16.60
N PHE A 89 10.05 1.68 -15.35
CA PHE A 89 10.68 2.89 -14.81
C PHE A 89 11.95 3.27 -15.58
N ASN A 90 12.78 2.27 -15.91
CA ASN A 90 14.01 2.44 -16.68
C ASN A 90 13.74 2.80 -18.14
N ILE A 91 12.74 2.16 -18.78
CA ILE A 91 12.36 2.43 -20.18
C ILE A 91 11.78 3.84 -20.35
N ASN A 92 11.00 4.31 -19.38
CA ASN A 92 10.35 5.62 -19.42
C ASN A 92 11.28 6.81 -19.05
N ASP A 93 12.59 6.57 -18.94
CA ASP A 93 13.61 7.57 -18.54
C ASP A 93 13.23 8.38 -17.29
N LYS A 94 12.56 7.76 -16.31
CA LYS A 94 12.22 8.40 -15.03
C LYS A 94 13.42 8.42 -14.06
N GLY A 95 14.48 7.68 -14.40
CA GLY A 95 15.65 7.48 -13.56
C GLY A 95 16.40 6.21 -13.93
N CYS A 96 17.05 5.61 -12.94
CA CYS A 96 17.55 4.24 -12.98
C CYS A 96 17.09 3.53 -11.71
N ALA A 97 16.47 2.36 -11.86
CA ALA A 97 16.08 1.50 -10.76
C ALA A 97 16.69 0.10 -10.95
N TRP A 98 17.05 -0.53 -9.84
CA TRP A 98 17.59 -1.88 -9.83
C TRP A 98 17.18 -2.60 -8.56
N MET A 99 16.94 -3.90 -8.66
CA MET A 99 16.56 -4.74 -7.52
C MET A 99 17.36 -6.03 -7.48
N GLN A 100 17.68 -6.46 -6.27
CA GLN A 100 18.23 -7.78 -6.00
C GLN A 100 17.52 -8.45 -4.84
N LEU A 101 17.05 -9.67 -5.06
CA LEU A 101 16.52 -10.54 -4.02
C LEU A 101 17.68 -11.02 -3.13
N TYR A 102 17.50 -10.98 -1.82
CA TYR A 102 18.43 -11.60 -0.88
C TYR A 102 18.12 -13.09 -0.79
N ILE A 103 19.09 -13.91 -1.21
CA ILE A 103 19.01 -15.36 -1.11
C ILE A 103 19.71 -15.76 0.19
N ALA A 104 18.93 -16.13 1.20
CA ALA A 104 19.48 -16.63 2.45
C ALA A 104 20.26 -17.96 2.21
N PRO A 105 21.39 -18.19 2.89
CA PRO A 105 22.19 -19.42 2.73
C PRO A 105 21.46 -20.71 3.15
N THR A 106 20.38 -20.59 3.93
CA THR A 106 19.60 -21.71 4.46
C THR A 106 18.14 -21.59 4.03
N ASN A 107 17.53 -22.73 3.66
CA ASN A 107 16.14 -22.88 3.22
C ASN A 107 15.09 -22.62 4.33
N LEU A 108 15.43 -21.89 5.39
CA LEU A 108 14.38 -21.29 6.21
C LEU A 108 13.81 -20.14 5.39
N ASP A 109 12.50 -19.99 5.40
CA ASP A 109 11.77 -18.97 4.65
C ASP A 109 11.43 -17.79 5.57
N PRO A 110 12.35 -16.85 5.87
CA PRO A 110 11.99 -15.56 6.39
C PRO A 110 11.77 -14.68 5.16
N GLY A 111 10.52 -14.49 4.76
CA GLY A 111 10.07 -13.60 3.66
C GLY A 111 11.19 -12.83 2.98
N GLN A 112 11.63 -13.32 1.82
CA GLN A 112 12.88 -12.92 1.17
C GLN A 112 13.05 -11.40 1.14
N PRO A 113 14.01 -10.83 1.91
CA PRO A 113 14.29 -9.42 1.82
C PRO A 113 14.86 -9.11 0.43
N PHE A 114 14.76 -7.86 0.00
CA PHE A 114 15.34 -7.41 -1.26
C PHE A 114 15.97 -6.04 -1.08
N ILE A 115 16.96 -5.76 -1.90
CA ILE A 115 17.55 -4.45 -2.05
C ILE A 115 16.92 -3.82 -3.27
N LEU A 116 16.33 -2.64 -3.10
CA LEU A 116 15.83 -1.80 -4.19
C LEU A 116 16.60 -0.49 -4.19
N VAL A 117 17.25 -0.19 -5.31
CA VAL A 117 17.96 1.07 -5.53
C VAL A 117 17.18 1.86 -6.57
N ILE A 118 16.81 3.09 -6.24
CA ILE A 118 16.14 4.02 -7.15
C ILE A 118 16.98 5.30 -7.21
N ILE A 119 17.39 5.66 -8.42
CA ILE A 119 18.13 6.88 -8.73
C ILE A 119 17.24 7.71 -9.65
N THR A 120 16.59 8.73 -9.10
CA THR A 120 15.80 9.65 -9.91
C THR A 120 16.70 10.50 -10.81
N ASN A 121 16.15 11.09 -11.86
CA ASN A 121 16.90 12.02 -12.71
C ASN A 121 17.44 13.24 -11.94
N LEU A 122 16.77 13.66 -10.87
CA LEU A 122 17.26 14.71 -9.99
C LEU A 122 18.54 14.26 -9.26
N MET A 123 18.55 13.05 -8.70
CA MET A 123 19.71 12.48 -8.03
C MET A 123 20.90 12.33 -9.00
N LYS A 124 20.66 11.88 -10.24
CA LYS A 124 21.71 11.82 -11.28
C LYS A 124 22.36 13.19 -11.53
N ARG A 125 21.59 14.27 -11.50
CA ARG A 125 22.10 15.64 -11.73
C ARG A 125 22.86 16.19 -10.53
N CYS A 126 22.41 15.86 -9.32
CA CYS A 126 22.95 16.40 -8.08
C CYS A 126 24.01 15.52 -7.41
N HIS A 127 24.33 14.34 -7.95
CA HIS A 127 25.23 13.36 -7.31
C HIS A 127 26.63 13.90 -6.95
N SER A 128 27.07 14.98 -7.60
CA SER A 128 28.34 15.65 -7.32
C SER A 128 28.30 16.58 -6.10
N LEU A 129 27.11 16.88 -5.57
CA LEU A 129 26.94 17.67 -4.35
C LEU A 129 27.20 16.77 -3.13
N GLN A 130 27.94 17.31 -2.16
CA GLN A 130 28.40 16.58 -0.97
C GLN A 130 27.24 16.03 -0.09
N GLN A 131 26.01 16.52 -0.29
CA GLN A 131 24.80 16.12 0.44
C GLN A 131 23.79 15.31 -0.40
N ALA A 132 24.16 14.82 -1.59
CA ALA A 132 23.21 14.23 -2.54
C ALA A 132 22.86 12.74 -2.32
N GLY A 133 23.27 12.16 -1.20
CA GLY A 133 22.97 10.77 -0.85
C GLY A 133 22.09 10.67 0.39
N GLU A 134 20.92 10.07 0.24
CA GLU A 134 20.08 9.68 1.37
C GLU A 134 19.84 8.17 1.30
N LEU A 135 20.19 7.46 2.38
CA LEU A 135 19.95 6.02 2.52
C LEU A 135 18.78 5.83 3.48
N HIS A 136 17.66 5.35 2.96
CA HIS A 136 16.52 4.94 3.78
C HIS A 136 16.53 3.44 3.97
N LEU A 137 16.74 3.00 5.22
CA LEU A 137 16.51 1.62 5.63
C LEU A 137 15.05 1.49 6.03
N MET A 138 14.24 0.82 5.19
CA MET A 138 12.87 0.49 5.55
C MET A 138 12.86 -0.90 6.19
N GLY A 139 12.59 -0.96 7.49
CA GLY A 139 12.13 -2.17 8.14
C GLY A 139 10.69 -2.44 7.69
N ALA A 140 10.44 -3.55 7.01
CA ALA A 140 9.09 -4.04 6.84
C ALA A 140 8.66 -4.69 8.17
N ASP A 141 8.40 -3.87 9.19
CA ASP A 141 7.97 -4.36 10.50
C ASP A 141 6.64 -5.13 10.38
N LEU A 142 6.51 -6.13 11.25
CA LEU A 142 5.60 -7.29 11.23
C LEU A 142 4.12 -6.92 11.09
#